data_AF-A0A1E5WCV9-F1
#
_entry.id   AF-A0A1E5WCV9-F1
#
_cell.length_a   1.000
_cell.length_b   1.000
_cell.length_c   1.000
_cell.angle_alpha   90.00
_cell.angle_beta   90.00
_cell.angle_gamma   90.00
#
_symmetry.space_group_name_H-M   'P 1'
#
loop_
_entity.id
_entity.type
_entity.pdbx_description
1 polymer ?
#
loop_
_entity_poly.entity_id
_entity_poly.type
_entity_poly.pdbx_seq_one_letter_code
_entity_poly.pdbx_strand_id
1 'polypeptide(L)'
;MAVHEVSRSEGCVRHGGSVMGHTVVMRNIMAGHEKLVADYFSSNPVYDDDTFRRRYRMRKYLFLRVMNAVTENDVYFTQQPNAANKLGCSLFKR
;
A
#
# COMPACT_ATOMS: atom_id res chain seq x y z
N MET A 1 2.92 -0.41 63.30
CA MET A 1 3.84 -0.80 62.22
C MET A 1 3.33 -2.07 61.58
N ALA A 2 2.82 -1.98 60.35
CA ALA A 2 2.89 -3.00 59.29
C ALA A 2 2.11 -2.44 58.10
N VAL A 3 2.83 -1.74 57.21
CA VAL A 3 2.34 -1.37 55.89
C VAL A 3 2.43 -2.62 55.01
N HIS A 4 1.33 -3.02 54.38
CA HIS A 4 1.39 -4.01 53.30
C HIS A 4 1.26 -3.24 51.98
N GLU A 5 2.41 -3.00 51.35
CA GLU A 5 2.48 -2.55 49.96
C GLU A 5 1.95 -3.67 49.05
N VAL A 6 0.88 -3.37 48.30
CA VAL A 6 0.48 -4.17 47.14
C VAL A 6 1.08 -3.50 45.91
N SER A 7 2.20 -4.05 45.44
CA SER A 7 2.81 -3.69 44.17
C SER A 7 1.89 -4.13 43.02
N ARG A 8 1.28 -3.16 42.33
CA ARG A 8 0.57 -3.41 41.07
C ARG A 8 1.61 -3.63 39.99
N SER A 9 1.84 -4.87 39.59
CA SER A 9 2.69 -5.20 38.45
C SER A 9 2.09 -4.59 37.17
N GLU A 10 2.80 -3.64 36.56
CA GLU A 10 2.46 -3.16 35.22
C GLU A 10 2.72 -4.30 34.22
N GLY A 11 1.64 -4.99 33.82
CA GLY A 11 1.71 -6.03 32.80
C GLY A 11 2.02 -5.42 31.43
N CYS A 12 3.12 -5.85 30.81
CA CYS A 12 3.39 -5.65 29.40
C CYS A 12 2.18 -6.12 28.56
N VAL A 13 1.60 -5.20 27.79
CA VAL A 13 0.52 -5.53 26.85
C VAL A 13 1.11 -6.42 25.76
N ARG A 14 0.68 -7.69 25.72
CA ARG A 14 1.12 -8.66 24.70
C ARG A 14 0.46 -8.29 23.37
N HIS A 15 1.19 -7.57 22.52
CA HIS A 15 0.80 -7.38 21.12
C HIS A 15 0.82 -8.75 20.43
N GLY A 16 -0.34 -9.23 19.99
CA GLY A 16 -0.52 -10.55 19.39
C GLY A 16 0.44 -10.77 18.22
N GLY A 17 1.22 -11.85 18.28
CA GLY A 17 2.15 -12.23 17.22
C GLY A 17 1.44 -12.80 15.98
N SER A 18 2.25 -13.34 15.07
CA SER A 18 1.74 -14.03 13.88
C SER A 18 0.77 -15.16 14.24
N VAL A 19 -0.34 -15.24 13.53
CA VAL A 19 -1.35 -16.29 13.71
C VAL A 19 -0.88 -17.56 13.00
N MET A 20 -0.72 -18.66 13.76
CA MET A 20 -0.49 -19.99 13.21
C MET A 20 -1.57 -20.36 12.19
N GLY A 21 -1.18 -20.90 11.04
CA GLY A 21 -2.11 -21.26 9.96
C GLY A 21 -2.42 -20.12 8.96
N HIS A 22 -1.76 -18.96 9.07
CA HIS A 22 -1.87 -17.92 8.05
C HIS A 22 -1.20 -18.35 6.73
N THR A 23 -2.01 -18.46 5.67
CA THR A 23 -1.53 -18.76 4.31
C THR A 23 -1.34 -17.48 3.51
N VAL A 24 -0.12 -17.26 3.00
CA VAL A 24 0.15 -16.14 2.09
C VAL A 24 -0.38 -16.47 0.70
N VAL A 25 -1.42 -15.76 0.26
CA VAL A 25 -1.93 -15.87 -1.11
C VAL A 25 -1.14 -14.94 -2.03
N MET A 26 -0.52 -15.50 -3.07
CA MET A 26 0.19 -14.71 -4.08
C MET A 26 -0.80 -14.06 -5.06
N ARG A 27 -1.20 -12.81 -4.78
CA ARG A 27 -2.22 -12.08 -5.55
C ARG A 27 -1.76 -11.55 -6.93
N ASN A 28 -0.69 -12.12 -7.49
CA ASN A 28 -0.04 -11.69 -8.75
C ASN A 28 -0.02 -10.16 -8.92
N ILE A 29 0.57 -9.50 -7.93
CA ILE A 29 0.51 -8.05 -7.70
C ILE A 29 1.02 -7.27 -8.93
N MET A 30 2.11 -7.76 -9.56
CA MET A 30 2.69 -7.15 -10.76
C MET A 30 1.74 -7.18 -11.95
N ALA A 31 1.09 -8.32 -12.22
CA ALA A 31 0.12 -8.42 -13.31
C ALA A 31 -1.09 -7.49 -13.08
N GLY A 32 -1.50 -7.29 -11.82
CA GLY A 32 -2.53 -6.31 -11.47
C GLY A 32 -2.12 -4.87 -11.79
N HIS A 33 -0.87 -4.50 -11.50
CA HIS A 33 -0.31 -3.20 -11.84
C HIS A 33 -0.24 -2.98 -13.36
N GLU A 34 0.31 -3.94 -14.11
CA GLU A 34 0.39 -3.86 -15.57
C GLU A 34 -0.98 -3.66 -16.21
N LYS A 35 -1.99 -4.41 -15.73
CA LYS A 35 -3.36 -4.26 -16.21
C LYS A 35 -3.93 -2.87 -15.92
N LEU A 36 -3.70 -2.33 -14.73
CA LEU A 36 -4.17 -0.99 -14.38
C LEU A 36 -3.53 0.07 -15.29
N VAL A 37 -2.22 -0.03 -15.55
CA VAL A 37 -1.51 0.87 -16.47
C VAL A 37 -2.04 0.73 -17.89
N ALA A 38 -2.24 -0.49 -18.38
CA ALA A 38 -2.79 -0.74 -19.71
C ALA A 38 -4.21 -0.16 -19.87
N ASP A 39 -5.07 -0.38 -18.88
CA ASP A 39 -6.48 0.00 -18.92
C ASP A 39 -6.67 1.53 -18.91
N TYR A 40 -5.83 2.27 -18.17
CA TYR A 40 -6.03 3.69 -17.93
C TYR A 40 -4.96 4.62 -18.48
N PHE A 41 -3.70 4.20 -18.55
CA PHE A 41 -2.55 5.09 -18.79
C PHE A 41 -1.80 4.77 -20.09
N SER A 42 -2.19 3.73 -20.81
CA SER A 42 -1.63 3.43 -22.13
C SER A 42 -1.99 4.52 -23.16
N SER A 43 -1.31 4.48 -24.31
CA SER A 43 -1.59 5.38 -25.44
C SER A 43 -3.00 5.22 -25.99
N ASN A 44 -3.56 4.02 -25.91
CA ASN A 44 -4.94 3.71 -26.29
C ASN A 44 -5.65 3.01 -25.11
N PRO A 45 -6.08 3.78 -24.09
CA PRO A 45 -6.64 3.20 -22.87
C PRO A 45 -7.99 2.55 -23.14
N VAL A 46 -8.30 1.49 -22.40
CA VAL A 46 -9.58 0.78 -22.48
C VAL A 46 -10.72 1.66 -21.95
N TYR A 47 -10.42 2.47 -20.92
CA TYR A 47 -11.38 3.37 -20.30
C TYR A 47 -11.04 4.83 -20.57
N ASP A 48 -12.07 5.64 -20.76
CA ASP A 48 -11.97 7.07 -20.93
C ASP A 48 -11.68 7.81 -19.60
N ASP A 49 -11.33 9.09 -19.72
CA ASP A 49 -11.03 9.96 -18.59
C ASP A 49 -12.25 10.16 -17.67
N ASP A 50 -13.47 10.09 -18.20
CA ASP A 50 -14.69 10.19 -17.38
C ASP A 50 -14.90 8.96 -16.50
N THR A 51 -14.61 7.77 -17.02
CA THR A 51 -14.59 6.54 -16.20
C THR A 51 -13.51 6.60 -15.13
N PHE A 52 -12.31 7.08 -15.48
CA PHE A 52 -11.24 7.30 -14.50
C PHE A 52 -11.70 8.26 -13.39
N ARG A 53 -12.29 9.41 -13.77
CA ARG A 53 -12.80 10.41 -12.82
C ARG A 53 -13.91 9.85 -11.94
N ARG A 54 -14.81 9.01 -12.46
CA ARG A 54 -15.85 8.37 -11.64
C ARG A 54 -15.26 7.39 -10.62
N ARG A 55 -14.26 6.58 -11.03
CA ARG A 55 -13.64 5.56 -10.17
C ARG A 55 -12.71 6.15 -9.10
N TYR A 56 -11.80 7.04 -9.50
CA TYR A 56 -10.77 7.61 -8.62
C TYR A 56 -11.14 8.98 -8.06
N ARG A 57 -12.30 9.52 -8.47
CA ARG A 57 -12.84 10.83 -8.03
C ARG A 57 -11.92 12.01 -8.35
N MET A 58 -10.94 11.83 -9.23
CA MET A 58 -9.95 12.82 -9.65
C MET A 58 -9.72 12.75 -11.16
N ARG A 59 -9.33 13.88 -11.77
CA ARG A 59 -8.89 13.89 -13.17
C ARG A 59 -7.53 13.22 -13.31
N LYS A 60 -7.33 12.51 -14.41
CA LYS A 60 -6.10 11.74 -14.70
C LYS A 60 -4.83 12.60 -14.66
N TYR A 61 -4.86 13.80 -15.26
CA TYR A 61 -3.70 14.70 -15.23
C TYR A 61 -3.31 15.13 -13.80
N LEU A 62 -4.31 15.34 -12.93
CA LEU A 62 -4.06 15.78 -11.56
C LEU A 62 -3.47 14.63 -10.75
N PHE A 63 -4.00 13.42 -10.96
CA PHE A 63 -3.43 12.20 -10.39
C PHE A 63 -1.95 12.06 -10.76
N LEU A 64 -1.61 12.18 -12.06
CA LEU A 64 -0.23 12.10 -12.52
C LEU A 64 0.67 13.19 -11.92
N ARG A 65 0.17 14.44 -11.83
CA ARG A 65 0.93 15.54 -11.22
C ARG A 65 1.23 15.29 -9.75
N VAL A 66 0.25 14.83 -8.98
CA VAL A 66 0.42 14.50 -7.56
C VAL A 66 1.38 13.32 -7.43
N MET A 67 1.21 12.28 -8.25
CA MET A 67 2.07 11.12 -8.25
C MET A 67 3.53 11.51 -8.49
N ASN A 68 3.82 12.26 -9.56
CA ASN A 68 5.17 12.70 -9.88
C ASN A 68 5.77 13.55 -8.75
N ALA A 69 5.01 14.53 -8.25
CA ALA A 69 5.48 15.36 -7.14
C ALA A 69 5.81 14.52 -5.90
N VAL A 70 4.98 13.55 -5.53
CA VAL A 70 5.22 12.69 -4.37
C VAL A 70 6.42 11.76 -4.59
N THR A 71 6.53 11.14 -5.77
CA THR A 71 7.65 10.24 -6.10
C THR A 71 8.99 10.98 -6.17
N GLU A 72 9.01 12.22 -6.63
CA GLU A 72 10.21 13.06 -6.68
C GLU A 72 10.69 13.49 -5.30
N ASN A 73 9.77 13.68 -4.35
CA ASN A 73 10.10 14.20 -3.01
C ASN A 73 10.36 13.11 -1.97
N ASP A 74 9.84 11.89 -2.15
CA ASP A 74 9.93 10.84 -1.13
C ASP A 74 10.16 9.44 -1.72
N VAL A 75 11.29 8.85 -1.32
CA VAL A 75 11.76 7.51 -1.73
C VAL A 75 10.77 6.42 -1.36
N TYR A 76 9.95 6.61 -0.32
CA TYR A 76 8.91 5.67 0.09
C TYR A 76 7.93 5.35 -1.05
N PHE A 77 7.70 6.31 -1.95
CA PHE A 77 6.76 6.19 -3.06
C PHE A 77 7.42 5.77 -4.38
N THR A 78 8.71 5.47 -4.35
CA THR A 78 9.42 4.80 -5.45
C THR A 78 9.23 3.29 -5.33
N GLN A 79 9.20 2.57 -6.46
CA GLN A 79 9.11 1.11 -6.42
C GLN A 79 10.44 0.55 -5.91
N GLN A 80 10.43 -0.01 -4.69
CA GLN A 80 11.62 -0.59 -4.04
C GLN A 80 11.45 -2.11 -3.89
N PRO A 81 12.53 -2.89 -4.05
CA PRO A 81 12.51 -4.31 -3.70
C PRO A 81 12.36 -4.45 -2.19
N ASN A 82 11.54 -5.42 -1.76
CA ASN A 82 11.45 -5.77 -0.34
C ASN A 82 12.71 -6.53 0.13
N ALA A 83 12.78 -6.87 1.41
CA ALA A 83 13.90 -7.61 2.00
C ALA A 83 14.17 -8.99 1.34
N ALA A 84 13.23 -9.51 0.55
CA ALA A 84 13.37 -10.74 -0.24
C ALA A 84 13.69 -10.46 -1.72
N ASN A 85 14.13 -9.25 -2.07
CA ASN A 85 14.42 -8.77 -3.42
C ASN A 85 13.25 -8.85 -4.41
N LYS A 86 12.00 -8.86 -3.92
CA LYS A 86 10.82 -8.82 -4.77
C LYS A 86 10.30 -7.40 -4.87
N LEU A 87 10.12 -6.93 -6.11
CA LEU A 87 9.46 -5.65 -6.35
C LEU A 87 7.99 -5.73 -5.96
N GLY A 88 7.54 -4.79 -5.13
CA GLY A 88 6.12 -4.60 -4.82
C GLY A 88 5.36 -3.94 -5.97
N CYS A 89 4.05 -3.73 -5.79
CA CYS A 89 3.34 -2.75 -6.60
C CYS A 89 4.02 -1.38 -6.47
N SER A 90 4.05 -0.60 -7.55
CA SER A 90 4.25 0.85 -7.43
C SER A 90 3.04 1.49 -6.71
N LEU A 91 3.07 2.80 -6.50
CA LEU A 91 2.05 3.67 -5.88
C LEU A 91 0.56 3.35 -6.15
N PHE A 92 0.23 2.58 -7.18
CA PHE A 92 -1.12 2.11 -7.47
C PHE A 92 -1.58 1.02 -6.49
N LYS A 93 -2.17 1.44 -5.37
CA LYS A 93 -3.01 0.58 -4.53
C LYS A 93 -4.47 0.67 -5.02
N ARG A 94 -5.05 -0.48 -5.34
CA ARG A 94 -6.46 -0.62 -5.73
C ARG A 94 -7.40 -0.33 -4.56
#